data_AF-A0AAX1J5N4-F1
#
_entry.id   AF-A0AAX1J5N4-F1
#
_cell.length_a   1.000
_cell.length_b   1.000
_cell.length_c   1.000
_cell.angle_alpha   90.00
_cell.angle_beta   90.00
_cell.angle_gamma   90.00
#
_symmetry.space_group_name_H-M   'P 1'
#
loop_
_entity.id
_entity.type
_entity.pdbx_description
1 polymer ?
#
loop_
_entity_poly.entity_id
_entity_poly.type
_entity_poly.pdbx_seq_one_letter_code
_entity_poly.pdbx_strand_id
1 'polypeptide(L)'
;MPHVLARADNGEASFSCTWASLTADFAGRDAQPQTLDPPTEWYRTDAQGHYANHGWGPRAVALPPPVIPQDAGCDSATWKRERILAVAMRYVYSPDNPLGLQYRHHHIPAWEPPTSTYAGASSENPDPDAPPGLSAWDAGPGLDCSNFTAWVYNYGLGIKFGGNVHQQWDGSAGPMGLRISREGPFQPGDLIFLHPDATAQQASHVVIYIDDGHIIDSRVNAQNRLGVQVRNRQGWYRDAVLGGWRPIG
;
A
#
# COMPACT_ATOMS: atom_id res chain seq x y z
N MET A 1 -6.31 -5.07 31.11
CA MET A 1 -5.27 -5.33 30.10
C MET A 1 -4.88 -3.99 29.50
N PRO A 2 -3.61 -3.57 29.50
CA PRO A 2 -3.24 -2.28 28.93
C PRO A 2 -3.24 -2.36 27.41
N HIS A 3 -3.93 -1.44 26.74
CA HIS A 3 -3.84 -1.23 25.29
C HIS A 3 -2.39 -0.87 24.95
N VAL A 4 -1.74 -1.64 24.08
CA VAL A 4 -0.41 -1.31 23.56
C VAL A 4 -0.62 -0.37 22.38
N LEU A 5 -0.29 0.91 22.59
CA LEU A 5 -0.28 1.94 21.56
C LEU A 5 0.96 1.72 20.68
N ALA A 6 0.77 1.29 19.44
CA ALA A 6 1.83 1.36 18.44
C ALA A 6 1.95 2.83 18.01
N ARG A 7 3.00 3.51 18.49
CA ARG A 7 3.27 4.92 18.16
C ARG A 7 3.68 5.05 16.68
N ALA A 8 2.74 5.45 15.85
CA ALA A 8 3.04 6.26 14.67
C ALA A 8 2.77 7.71 15.09
N ASP A 9 3.76 8.58 14.95
CA ASP A 9 3.83 9.91 15.60
C ASP A 9 2.71 10.91 15.27
N ASN A 10 1.61 10.52 14.61
CA ASN A 10 0.38 11.32 14.48
C ASN A 10 -0.87 10.47 14.11
N GLY A 11 -1.02 9.26 14.65
CA GLY A 11 -2.23 8.45 14.46
C GLY A 11 -2.15 7.11 15.17
N GLU A 12 -2.67 7.03 16.39
CA GLU A 12 -2.78 5.78 17.15
C GLU A 12 -3.92 4.93 16.56
N ALA A 13 -3.60 3.83 15.87
CA ALA A 13 -4.60 2.76 15.74
C ALA A 13 -4.64 1.99 17.05
N SER A 14 -5.82 1.94 17.66
CA SER A 14 -6.09 1.03 18.77
C SER A 14 -6.34 -0.35 18.20
N PHE A 15 -5.52 -1.32 18.62
CA PHE A 15 -5.68 -2.73 18.26
C PHE A 15 -6.40 -3.47 19.38
N SER A 16 -7.42 -4.24 19.00
CA SER A 16 -8.14 -5.16 19.89
C SER A 16 -7.35 -6.45 20.07
N CYS A 17 -6.68 -6.90 19.02
CA CYS A 17 -5.79 -8.06 19.05
C CYS A 17 -4.47 -7.72 19.76
N THR A 18 -3.78 -8.74 20.25
CA THR A 18 -2.45 -8.53 20.82
C THR A 18 -1.46 -8.15 19.71
N TRP A 19 -0.67 -7.09 19.94
CA TRP A 19 0.35 -6.65 18.96
C TRP A 19 1.32 -7.77 18.57
N ALA A 20 1.69 -8.62 19.54
CA ALA A 20 2.51 -9.80 19.29
C ALA A 20 1.87 -10.73 18.26
N SER A 21 0.56 -11.01 18.36
CA SER A 21 -0.13 -11.87 17.39
C SER A 21 -0.19 -11.27 15.98
N LEU A 22 -0.22 -9.95 15.84
CA LEU A 22 -0.27 -9.27 14.54
C LEU A 22 1.08 -9.30 13.82
N THR A 23 2.18 -9.38 14.57
CA THR A 23 3.55 -9.13 14.07
C THR A 23 4.53 -10.31 14.23
N ALA A 24 4.14 -11.38 14.92
CA ALA A 24 5.03 -12.48 15.30
C ALA A 24 5.79 -13.13 14.13
N ASP A 25 5.20 -13.19 12.94
CA ASP A 25 5.80 -13.82 11.76
C ASP A 25 6.54 -12.83 10.84
N PHE A 26 6.65 -11.55 11.20
CA PHE A 26 7.22 -10.54 10.31
C PHE A 26 8.67 -10.85 9.94
N ALA A 27 9.51 -11.23 10.90
CA ALA A 27 10.89 -11.60 10.61
C ALA A 27 10.99 -12.81 9.65
N GLY A 28 10.07 -13.77 9.76
CA GLY A 28 9.99 -14.91 8.84
C GLY A 28 9.53 -14.52 7.44
N ARG A 29 8.64 -13.53 7.33
CA ARG A 29 8.18 -12.95 6.06
C ARG A 29 9.24 -12.09 5.38
N ASP A 30 10.02 -11.34 6.15
CA ASP A 30 11.14 -10.54 5.64
C ASP A 30 12.23 -11.38 5.00
N ALA A 31 12.40 -12.62 5.47
CA ALA A 31 13.32 -13.58 4.88
C ALA A 31 12.79 -14.23 3.59
N GLN A 32 11.51 -14.04 3.23
CA GLN A 32 10.95 -14.53 1.98
C GLN A 32 11.33 -13.61 0.82
N PRO A 33 11.58 -14.17 -0.38
CA PRO A 33 11.82 -13.35 -1.56
C PRO A 33 10.59 -12.49 -1.89
N GLN A 34 10.80 -11.20 -2.17
CA GLN A 34 9.71 -10.32 -2.61
C GLN A 34 9.36 -10.52 -4.09
N THR A 35 10.26 -11.10 -4.87
CA THR A 35 10.13 -11.40 -6.30
C THR A 35 10.88 -12.68 -6.65
N LEU A 36 10.50 -13.33 -7.76
CA LEU A 36 11.26 -14.43 -8.34
C LEU A 36 12.30 -13.96 -9.37
N ASP A 37 12.27 -12.68 -9.75
CA ASP A 37 13.23 -12.12 -10.69
C ASP A 37 14.63 -12.14 -10.03
N PRO A 38 15.66 -12.68 -10.69
CA PRO A 38 16.99 -12.74 -10.11
C PRO A 38 17.57 -11.32 -9.96
N PRO A 39 18.36 -11.05 -8.89
CA PRO A 39 18.92 -9.71 -8.64
C PRO A 39 19.71 -9.11 -9.81
N THR A 40 20.30 -9.94 -10.68
CA THR A 40 21.02 -9.50 -11.89
C THR A 40 20.14 -8.81 -12.92
N GLU A 41 18.82 -9.04 -12.88
CA GLU A 41 17.87 -8.44 -13.83
C GLU A 41 17.20 -7.15 -13.29
N TRP A 42 17.34 -6.85 -11.99
CA TRP A 42 16.60 -5.76 -11.35
C TRP A 42 16.97 -4.37 -11.87
N TYR A 43 18.23 -4.20 -12.26
CA TYR A 43 18.79 -2.91 -12.70
C TYR A 43 19.33 -2.97 -14.13
N ARG A 44 18.93 -3.98 -14.91
CA ARG A 44 19.36 -4.12 -16.30
C ARG A 44 18.78 -2.96 -17.12
N THR A 45 19.64 -2.29 -17.87
CA THR A 45 19.27 -1.22 -18.80
C THR A 45 19.52 -1.61 -20.26
N ASP A 46 18.80 -0.99 -21.18
CA ASP A 46 19.08 -1.05 -22.61
C ASP A 46 20.25 -0.13 -23.02
N ALA A 47 20.59 -0.10 -24.31
CA ALA A 47 21.67 0.74 -24.83
C ALA A 47 21.40 2.26 -24.71
N GLN A 48 20.15 2.65 -24.45
CA GLN A 48 19.71 4.03 -24.22
C GLN A 48 19.69 4.38 -22.73
N GLY A 49 19.99 3.42 -21.85
CA GLY A 49 19.98 3.61 -20.40
C GLY A 49 18.60 3.42 -19.77
N HIS A 50 17.59 2.95 -20.50
CA HIS A 50 16.27 2.69 -19.94
C HIS A 50 16.23 1.34 -19.24
N TYR A 51 15.61 1.29 -18.06
CA TYR A 51 15.42 0.04 -17.34
C TYR A 51 14.55 -0.94 -18.12
N ALA A 52 14.97 -2.21 -18.18
CA ALA A 52 14.24 -3.28 -18.86
C ALA A 52 12.87 -3.56 -18.23
N ASN A 53 12.68 -3.22 -16.95
CA ASN A 53 11.41 -3.28 -16.23
C ASN A 53 10.61 -1.96 -16.32
N HIS A 54 10.93 -1.10 -17.29
CA HIS A 54 10.31 0.21 -17.52
C HIS A 54 10.40 1.17 -16.33
N GLY A 55 11.34 0.95 -15.41
CA GLY A 55 11.53 1.78 -14.23
C GLY A 55 10.55 1.48 -13.10
N TRP A 56 9.84 0.35 -13.15
CA TRP A 56 8.92 -0.10 -12.09
C TRP A 56 9.52 -1.13 -11.14
N GLY A 57 10.70 -1.67 -11.46
CA GLY A 57 11.27 -2.76 -10.69
C GLY A 57 10.62 -4.12 -10.96
N PRO A 58 11.14 -5.18 -10.32
CA PRO A 58 10.68 -6.55 -10.49
C PRO A 58 9.28 -6.77 -9.88
N ARG A 59 8.52 -7.72 -10.42
CA ARG A 59 7.14 -7.96 -9.97
C ARG A 59 7.11 -8.72 -8.65
N ALA A 60 6.16 -8.35 -7.78
CA ALA A 60 5.96 -9.04 -6.50
C ALA A 60 5.52 -10.51 -6.69
N VAL A 61 6.17 -11.44 -5.98
CA VAL A 61 5.73 -12.84 -5.86
C VAL A 61 4.60 -12.95 -4.83
N ALA A 62 3.71 -13.94 -4.97
CA ALA A 62 2.73 -14.25 -3.95
C ALA A 62 3.41 -14.84 -2.70
N LEU A 63 3.15 -14.23 -1.54
CA LEU A 63 3.63 -14.74 -0.25
C LEU A 63 2.62 -15.74 0.33
N PRO A 64 3.06 -16.73 1.13
CA PRO A 64 2.15 -17.69 1.73
C PRO A 64 1.18 -16.99 2.71
N PRO A 65 -0.09 -17.45 2.81
CA PRO A 65 -0.99 -16.97 3.85
C PRO A 65 -0.45 -17.26 5.26
N PRO A 66 -0.62 -16.37 6.24
CA PRO A 66 -0.17 -16.62 7.61
C PRO A 66 -1.08 -17.62 8.30
N VAL A 67 -0.57 -18.27 9.34
CA VAL A 67 -1.41 -18.95 10.33
C VAL A 67 -1.98 -17.90 11.27
N ILE A 68 -3.31 -17.90 11.45
CA ILE A 68 -3.97 -17.02 12.43
C ILE A 68 -3.74 -17.60 13.83
N PRO A 69 -3.12 -16.86 14.77
CA PRO A 69 -2.88 -17.35 16.13
C PRO A 69 -4.19 -17.63 16.89
N GLN A 70 -4.23 -18.72 17.65
CA GLN A 70 -5.40 -19.06 18.47
C GLN A 70 -5.57 -18.14 19.68
N ASP A 71 -4.48 -17.53 20.14
CA ASP A 71 -4.37 -16.63 21.29
C ASP A 71 -4.23 -15.16 20.87
N ALA A 72 -4.78 -14.81 19.70
CA ALA A 72 -4.74 -13.47 19.14
C ALA A 72 -5.41 -12.39 20.03
N GLY A 73 -6.23 -12.78 21.00
CA GLY A 73 -6.97 -11.85 21.86
C GLY A 73 -8.20 -11.23 21.20
N CYS A 74 -8.53 -11.64 19.98
CA CYS A 74 -9.65 -11.16 19.16
C CYS A 74 -10.14 -12.28 18.23
N ASP A 75 -11.27 -12.08 17.55
CA ASP A 75 -11.74 -13.03 16.54
C ASP A 75 -10.92 -12.96 15.24
N SER A 76 -11.00 -14.01 14.42
CA SER A 76 -10.19 -14.13 13.19
C SER A 76 -10.44 -13.03 12.16
N ALA A 77 -11.65 -12.47 12.07
CA ALA A 77 -11.95 -11.39 11.12
C ALA A 77 -11.32 -10.08 11.60
N THR A 78 -11.42 -9.79 12.90
CA THR A 78 -10.73 -8.66 13.53
C THR A 78 -9.22 -8.78 13.39
N TRP A 79 -8.65 -9.97 13.61
CA TRP A 79 -7.21 -10.20 13.41
C TRP A 79 -6.74 -9.91 11.99
N LYS A 80 -7.48 -10.38 10.96
CA LYS A 80 -7.12 -10.10 9.56
C LYS A 80 -7.12 -8.59 9.26
N ARG A 81 -8.15 -7.86 9.72
CA ARG A 81 -8.26 -6.40 9.53
C ARG A 81 -7.12 -5.66 10.22
N GLU A 82 -6.92 -5.95 11.50
CA GLU A 82 -5.89 -5.31 12.31
C GLU A 82 -4.48 -5.65 11.83
N ARG A 83 -4.27 -6.85 11.29
CA ARG A 83 -2.98 -7.23 10.71
C ARG A 83 -2.66 -6.43 9.45
N ILE A 84 -3.64 -6.21 8.57
CA ILE A 84 -3.46 -5.34 7.39
C ILE A 84 -3.02 -3.94 7.84
N LEU A 85 -3.65 -3.39 8.88
CA LEU A 85 -3.26 -2.09 9.43
C LEU A 85 -1.85 -2.12 10.05
N ALA A 86 -1.52 -3.15 10.84
CA ALA A 86 -0.18 -3.31 11.43
C ALA A 86 0.92 -3.39 10.35
N VAL A 87 0.65 -4.09 9.25
CA VAL A 87 1.55 -4.15 8.10
C VAL A 87 1.65 -2.80 7.39
N ALA A 88 0.54 -2.11 7.14
CA ALA A 88 0.55 -0.80 6.51
C ALA A 88 1.37 0.21 7.34
N MET A 89 1.18 0.21 8.66
CA MET A 89 1.89 1.10 9.60
C MET A 89 3.39 0.87 9.64
N ARG A 90 3.85 -0.35 9.35
CA ARG A 90 5.27 -0.69 9.26
C ARG A 90 6.02 0.19 8.25
N TYR A 91 5.34 0.64 7.22
CA TYR A 91 5.94 1.39 6.11
C TYR A 91 5.74 2.91 6.22
N VAL A 92 5.18 3.43 7.32
CA VAL A 92 5.00 4.88 7.52
C VAL A 92 6.35 5.60 7.35
N TYR A 93 6.38 6.56 6.46
CA TYR A 93 7.59 7.29 6.12
C TYR A 93 7.93 8.31 7.21
N SER A 94 9.01 8.05 7.95
CA SER A 94 9.59 8.98 8.91
C SER A 94 11.11 8.78 8.97
N PRO A 95 11.89 9.79 9.40
CA PRO A 95 13.33 9.66 9.55
C PRO A 95 13.77 8.50 10.45
N ASP A 96 12.94 8.14 11.44
CA ASP A 96 13.24 7.11 12.43
C ASP A 96 12.71 5.72 12.05
N ASN A 97 12.01 5.60 10.92
CA ASN A 97 11.52 4.31 10.42
C ASN A 97 12.41 3.81 9.26
N PRO A 98 13.28 2.80 9.47
CA PRO A 98 14.14 2.27 8.42
C PRO A 98 13.38 1.56 7.29
N LEU A 99 12.09 1.27 7.50
CA LEU A 99 11.21 0.67 6.50
C LEU A 99 10.25 1.68 5.88
N GLY A 100 10.38 2.97 6.23
CA GLY A 100 9.53 4.03 5.71
C GLY A 100 9.61 4.11 4.19
N LEU A 101 8.46 4.17 3.51
CA LEU A 101 8.40 4.20 2.05
C LEU A 101 7.94 5.54 1.51
N GLN A 102 8.72 6.11 0.58
CA GLN A 102 8.27 7.24 -0.23
C GLN A 102 7.27 6.79 -1.30
N TYR A 103 6.60 7.76 -1.91
CA TYR A 103 5.81 7.49 -3.11
C TYR A 103 6.73 7.29 -4.30
N ARG A 104 6.70 6.10 -4.89
CA ARG A 104 7.46 5.72 -6.09
C ARG A 104 6.67 4.74 -6.94
N HIS A 105 6.75 4.84 -8.27
CA HIS A 105 6.10 3.90 -9.19
C HIS A 105 6.83 2.55 -9.23
N HIS A 106 6.87 1.84 -8.11
CA HIS A 106 7.64 0.63 -7.91
C HIS A 106 6.69 -0.53 -7.56
N HIS A 107 7.02 -1.74 -8.01
CA HIS A 107 6.23 -2.95 -7.73
C HIS A 107 6.51 -3.58 -6.35
N ILE A 108 7.73 -3.42 -5.81
CA ILE A 108 8.14 -4.00 -4.52
C ILE A 108 9.00 -3.01 -3.70
N PRO A 109 8.93 -3.06 -2.35
CA PRO A 109 9.75 -2.21 -1.49
C PRO A 109 11.27 -2.43 -1.63
N ALA A 110 11.72 -3.66 -1.88
CA ALA A 110 13.15 -3.96 -1.95
C ALA A 110 13.84 -3.41 -3.21
N TRP A 111 13.08 -2.89 -4.17
CA TRP A 111 13.66 -2.27 -5.36
C TRP A 111 14.06 -0.82 -5.05
N GLU A 112 15.36 -0.59 -5.06
CA GLU A 112 15.99 0.66 -4.66
C GLU A 112 16.97 1.13 -5.76
N PRO A 113 16.45 1.71 -6.86
CA PRO A 113 17.30 2.23 -7.92
C PRO A 113 18.18 3.37 -7.38
N PRO A 114 19.49 3.41 -7.73
CA PRO A 114 20.42 4.42 -7.20
C PRO A 114 20.24 5.80 -7.83
N THR A 115 19.50 5.89 -8.93
CA THR A 115 19.20 7.12 -9.67
C THR A 115 17.73 7.13 -10.07
N SER A 116 17.24 8.28 -10.54
CA SER A 116 15.91 8.34 -11.12
C SER A 116 15.74 7.32 -12.26
N THR A 117 14.56 6.74 -12.36
CA THR A 117 14.17 5.77 -13.38
C THR A 117 13.28 6.37 -14.46
N TYR A 118 13.09 7.70 -14.44
CA TYR A 118 12.26 8.39 -15.42
C TYR A 118 12.91 8.31 -16.82
N ALA A 119 12.32 7.49 -17.67
CA ALA A 119 12.72 7.29 -19.07
C ALA A 119 11.63 7.76 -20.06
N GLY A 120 10.76 8.69 -19.65
CA GLY A 120 9.56 9.04 -20.41
C GLY A 120 8.49 7.94 -20.42
N ALA A 121 8.58 6.98 -19.50
CA ALA A 121 7.57 5.95 -19.31
C ALA A 121 6.22 6.60 -18.93
N SER A 122 5.14 6.13 -19.56
CA SER A 122 3.78 6.49 -19.13
C SER A 122 3.55 5.97 -17.72
N SER A 123 3.04 6.82 -16.81
CA SER A 123 2.59 6.37 -15.50
C SER A 123 1.38 5.45 -15.65
N GLU A 124 1.44 4.25 -15.09
CA GLU A 124 0.30 3.32 -15.00
C GLU A 124 -0.77 3.84 -14.03
N ASN A 125 -0.40 4.74 -13.11
CA ASN A 125 -1.24 5.29 -12.05
C ASN A 125 -0.92 6.79 -11.82
N PRO A 126 -1.34 7.71 -12.69
CA PRO A 126 -1.02 9.12 -12.53
C PRO A 126 -1.66 9.69 -11.26
N ASP A 127 -0.85 10.19 -10.32
CA ASP A 127 -1.34 10.99 -9.19
C ASP A 127 -1.68 12.39 -9.70
N PRO A 128 -2.93 12.87 -9.58
CA PRO A 128 -3.32 14.20 -10.05
C PRO A 128 -2.56 15.34 -9.34
N ASP A 129 -1.99 15.07 -8.16
CA ASP A 129 -1.17 16.03 -7.42
C ASP A 129 0.33 15.87 -7.70
N ALA A 130 0.74 14.90 -8.52
CA ALA A 130 2.10 14.75 -9.00
C ALA A 130 2.23 15.46 -10.37
N PRO A 131 2.97 16.57 -10.47
CA PRO A 131 3.32 17.10 -11.79
C PRO A 131 4.05 16.00 -12.60
N PRO A 132 3.91 15.98 -13.94
CA PRO A 132 4.63 15.04 -14.78
C PRO A 132 6.14 15.14 -14.52
N GLY A 133 6.72 14.10 -13.91
CA GLY A 133 8.16 13.90 -13.82
C GLY A 133 8.82 14.46 -12.55
N LEU A 134 9.33 13.51 -11.75
CA LEU A 134 10.62 13.46 -11.05
C LEU A 134 10.44 12.73 -9.72
N SER A 135 9.65 13.24 -8.77
CA SER A 135 9.53 12.64 -7.44
C SER A 135 9.01 11.19 -7.44
N ALA A 136 8.04 10.86 -8.29
CA ALA A 136 7.48 9.50 -8.37
C ALA A 136 8.44 8.48 -9.01
N TRP A 137 9.51 8.95 -9.64
CA TRP A 137 10.53 8.15 -10.33
C TRP A 137 11.93 8.41 -9.78
N ASP A 138 12.06 9.10 -8.63
CA ASP A 138 13.34 9.40 -8.01
C ASP A 138 14.00 8.12 -7.48
N ALA A 139 15.30 8.20 -7.21
CA ALA A 139 16.05 7.14 -6.55
C ALA A 139 15.42 6.74 -5.20
N GLY A 140 15.84 5.58 -4.70
CA GLY A 140 15.44 5.06 -3.39
C GLY A 140 14.25 4.12 -3.44
N PRO A 141 13.90 3.46 -2.32
CA PRO A 141 12.75 2.58 -2.25
C PRO A 141 11.45 3.38 -2.12
N GLY A 142 10.34 2.78 -2.54
CA GLY A 142 9.01 3.35 -2.38
C GLY A 142 7.95 2.51 -3.04
N LEU A 143 6.69 2.92 -2.91
CA LEU A 143 5.55 2.32 -3.60
C LEU A 143 4.52 3.41 -3.89
N ASP A 144 3.78 3.28 -4.98
CA ASP A 144 2.64 4.15 -5.27
C ASP A 144 1.41 3.65 -4.51
N CYS A 145 0.29 4.35 -4.61
CA CYS A 145 -0.88 4.04 -3.80
C CYS A 145 -1.37 2.60 -4.00
N SER A 146 -1.47 2.12 -5.24
CA SER A 146 -1.99 0.80 -5.56
C SER A 146 -0.95 -0.32 -5.42
N ASN A 147 0.34 -0.10 -5.66
CA ASN A 147 1.36 -1.09 -5.32
C ASN A 147 1.55 -1.19 -3.80
N PHE A 148 1.39 -0.09 -3.05
CA PHE A 148 1.38 -0.12 -1.58
C PHE A 148 0.25 -1.00 -1.05
N THR A 149 -0.98 -0.81 -1.52
CA THR A 149 -2.10 -1.67 -1.08
C THR A 149 -1.90 -3.12 -1.47
N ALA A 150 -1.46 -3.40 -2.71
CA ALA A 150 -1.16 -4.75 -3.17
C ALA A 150 -0.07 -5.43 -2.33
N TRP A 151 0.99 -4.67 -1.98
CA TRP A 151 2.06 -5.16 -1.14
C TRP A 151 1.58 -5.47 0.29
N VAL A 152 0.84 -4.55 0.93
CA VAL A 152 0.31 -4.74 2.29
C VAL A 152 -0.55 -5.99 2.39
N TYR A 153 -1.42 -6.24 1.42
CA TYR A 153 -2.30 -7.40 1.41
C TYR A 153 -1.57 -8.72 1.15
N ASN A 154 -0.60 -8.70 0.24
CA ASN A 154 0.24 -9.86 -0.05
C ASN A 154 1.14 -10.19 1.16
N TYR A 155 1.84 -9.20 1.70
CA TYR A 155 2.68 -9.35 2.88
C TYR A 155 1.88 -9.74 4.11
N GLY A 156 0.72 -9.12 4.34
CA GLY A 156 -0.10 -9.40 5.52
C GLY A 156 -0.76 -10.76 5.46
N LEU A 157 -1.51 -11.05 4.40
CA LEU A 157 -2.43 -12.19 4.36
C LEU A 157 -2.17 -13.18 3.23
N GLY A 158 -1.14 -12.97 2.40
CA GLY A 158 -0.92 -13.75 1.19
C GLY A 158 -1.97 -13.48 0.10
N ILE A 159 -2.72 -12.38 0.21
CA ILE A 159 -3.74 -11.99 -0.77
C ILE A 159 -3.04 -11.19 -1.88
N LYS A 160 -2.74 -11.85 -3.00
CA LYS A 160 -2.02 -11.23 -4.12
C LYS A 160 -2.97 -10.70 -5.18
N PHE A 161 -2.99 -9.38 -5.37
CA PHE A 161 -3.59 -8.69 -6.52
C PHE A 161 -2.58 -7.76 -7.21
N GLY A 162 -2.92 -7.25 -8.38
CA GLY A 162 -2.12 -6.32 -9.19
C GLY A 162 -2.07 -4.90 -8.62
N GLY A 163 -0.98 -4.18 -8.89
CA GLY A 163 -0.76 -2.79 -8.45
C GLY A 163 -1.30 -1.72 -9.38
N ASN A 164 -2.14 -2.07 -10.36
CA ASN A 164 -2.79 -1.10 -11.24
C ASN A 164 -4.10 -0.62 -10.60
N VAL A 165 -4.23 0.68 -10.33
CA VAL A 165 -5.36 1.26 -9.59
C VAL A 165 -6.70 1.09 -10.31
N HIS A 166 -6.68 1.16 -11.65
CA HIS A 166 -7.89 0.96 -12.45
C HIS A 166 -8.36 -0.50 -12.40
N GLN A 167 -7.44 -1.46 -12.52
CA GLN A 167 -7.78 -2.88 -12.37
C GLN A 167 -8.25 -3.21 -10.95
N GLN A 168 -7.67 -2.58 -9.92
CA GLN A 168 -8.14 -2.74 -8.55
C GLN A 168 -9.57 -2.21 -8.40
N TRP A 169 -9.87 -1.02 -8.93
CA TRP A 169 -11.22 -0.44 -8.90
C TRP A 169 -12.24 -1.29 -9.66
N ASP A 170 -11.87 -1.76 -10.86
CA ASP A 170 -12.74 -2.60 -11.71
C ASP A 170 -12.96 -4.00 -11.13
N GLY A 171 -12.14 -4.43 -10.17
CA GLY A 171 -12.19 -5.77 -9.59
C GLY A 171 -11.42 -6.83 -10.38
N SER A 172 -10.63 -6.43 -11.38
CA SER A 172 -9.90 -7.33 -12.29
C SER A 172 -8.45 -7.58 -11.89
N ALA A 173 -7.93 -6.87 -10.88
CA ALA A 173 -6.55 -7.03 -10.40
C ALA A 173 -6.27 -8.36 -9.67
N GLY A 174 -7.30 -9.15 -9.36
CA GLY A 174 -7.18 -10.41 -8.62
C GLY A 174 -8.31 -10.58 -7.59
N PRO A 175 -8.08 -11.27 -6.46
CA PRO A 175 -9.10 -11.50 -5.45
C PRO A 175 -9.39 -10.22 -4.63
N MET A 176 -10.20 -9.32 -5.20
CA MET A 176 -10.59 -8.06 -4.56
C MET A 176 -11.67 -8.22 -3.47
N GLY A 177 -12.30 -9.40 -3.40
CA GLY A 177 -13.28 -9.73 -2.38
C GLY A 177 -14.64 -9.04 -2.59
N LEU A 178 -15.19 -8.43 -1.54
CA LEU A 178 -16.54 -7.86 -1.55
C LEU A 178 -16.53 -6.40 -2.01
N ARG A 179 -17.38 -6.04 -2.98
CA ARG A 179 -17.59 -4.64 -3.40
C ARG A 179 -18.33 -3.87 -2.31
N ILE A 180 -17.90 -2.64 -2.07
CA ILE A 180 -18.50 -1.70 -1.11
C ILE A 180 -18.99 -0.48 -1.88
N SER A 181 -20.20 -0.01 -1.57
CA SER A 181 -20.73 1.23 -2.18
C SER A 181 -19.97 2.46 -1.67
N ARG A 182 -20.21 3.61 -2.31
CA ARG A 182 -19.61 4.90 -1.92
C ARG A 182 -19.90 5.27 -0.46
N GLU A 183 -21.07 4.92 0.02
CA GLU A 183 -21.57 5.26 1.36
C GLU A 183 -21.03 4.31 2.44
N GLY A 184 -20.41 3.19 2.06
CA GLY A 184 -19.96 2.16 2.98
C GLY A 184 -21.04 1.11 3.27
N PRO A 185 -21.06 0.50 4.48
CA PRO A 185 -20.17 0.77 5.61
C PRO A 185 -18.75 0.24 5.37
N PHE A 186 -17.77 1.12 5.57
CA PHE A 186 -16.35 0.76 5.56
C PHE A 186 -15.93 0.16 6.90
N GLN A 187 -14.98 -0.76 6.84
CA GLN A 187 -14.34 -1.43 7.97
C GLN A 187 -12.82 -1.30 7.87
N PRO A 188 -12.10 -1.34 9.00
CA PRO A 188 -10.64 -1.31 9.01
C PRO A 188 -10.04 -2.30 8.02
N GLY A 189 -9.11 -1.84 7.18
CA GLY A 189 -8.51 -2.60 6.10
C GLY A 189 -9.15 -2.36 4.74
N ASP A 190 -10.43 -2.00 4.63
CA ASP A 190 -11.08 -1.82 3.32
C ASP A 190 -10.32 -0.86 2.40
N LEU A 191 -10.25 -1.20 1.12
CA LEU A 191 -9.68 -0.35 0.09
C LEU A 191 -10.73 0.65 -0.38
N ILE A 192 -10.45 1.94 -0.27
CA ILE A 192 -11.33 3.02 -0.76
C ILE A 192 -10.68 3.67 -1.98
N PHE A 193 -11.44 3.76 -3.07
CA PHE A 193 -10.97 4.33 -4.33
C PHE A 193 -11.50 5.75 -4.49
N LEU A 194 -10.62 6.63 -4.96
CA LEU A 194 -10.87 8.06 -5.07
C LEU A 194 -10.71 8.52 -6.52
N HIS A 195 -11.58 9.41 -6.96
CA HIS A 195 -11.47 10.06 -8.26
C HIS A 195 -10.55 11.30 -8.21
N PRO A 196 -9.90 11.68 -9.32
CA PRO A 196 -9.04 12.85 -9.35
C PRO A 196 -9.84 14.17 -9.26
N ASP A 197 -11.05 14.21 -9.84
CA ASP A 197 -11.94 15.37 -9.86
C ASP A 197 -13.42 14.96 -9.85
N ALA A 198 -14.32 15.89 -9.51
CA ALA A 198 -15.74 15.64 -9.33
C ALA A 198 -16.50 15.09 -10.56
N THR A 199 -15.87 15.04 -11.74
CA THR A 199 -16.46 14.52 -12.98
C THR A 199 -15.94 13.15 -13.39
N ALA A 200 -14.87 12.67 -12.76
CA ALA A 200 -14.24 11.42 -13.12
C ALA A 200 -14.92 10.20 -12.47
N GLN A 201 -15.39 9.27 -13.30
CA GLN A 201 -15.81 7.92 -12.87
C GLN A 201 -14.63 6.93 -12.76
N GLN A 202 -13.40 7.42 -12.96
CA GLN A 202 -12.20 6.62 -12.95
C GLN A 202 -11.44 6.84 -11.64
N ALA A 203 -11.04 5.75 -10.99
CA ALA A 203 -10.17 5.81 -9.83
C ALA A 203 -8.78 6.30 -10.23
N SER A 204 -8.24 7.30 -9.53
CA SER A 204 -6.85 7.75 -9.64
C SER A 204 -6.01 7.38 -8.41
N HIS A 205 -6.67 7.07 -7.29
CA HIS A 205 -5.98 6.80 -6.04
C HIS A 205 -6.73 5.75 -5.22
N VAL A 206 -6.00 5.05 -4.37
CA VAL A 206 -6.54 4.07 -3.43
C VAL A 206 -5.91 4.26 -2.06
N VAL A 207 -6.72 4.12 -1.02
CA VAL A 207 -6.30 4.21 0.38
C VAL A 207 -6.79 2.99 1.16
N ILE A 208 -6.11 2.65 2.25
CA ILE A 208 -6.59 1.67 3.24
C ILE A 208 -7.35 2.44 4.32
N TYR A 209 -8.61 2.06 4.56
CA TYR A 209 -9.43 2.63 5.62
C TYR A 209 -8.95 2.16 7.00
N ILE A 210 -8.75 3.08 7.94
CA ILE A 210 -8.43 2.77 9.34
C ILE A 210 -9.71 2.90 10.17
N ASP A 211 -10.29 4.10 10.17
CA ASP A 211 -11.53 4.45 10.86
C ASP A 211 -12.18 5.66 10.17
N ASP A 212 -13.29 6.20 10.69
CA ASP A 212 -13.97 7.30 10.00
C ASP A 212 -13.11 8.56 9.88
N GLY A 213 -12.22 8.81 10.85
CA GLY A 213 -11.31 9.94 10.89
C GLY A 213 -10.00 9.71 10.13
N HIS A 214 -9.61 8.47 9.83
CA HIS A 214 -8.26 8.16 9.37
C HIS A 214 -8.18 7.16 8.21
N ILE A 215 -7.20 7.38 7.34
CA ILE A 215 -6.77 6.46 6.27
C ILE A 215 -5.25 6.31 6.31
N ILE A 216 -4.73 5.28 5.64
CA ILE A 216 -3.31 5.18 5.29
C ILE A 216 -3.15 4.95 3.79
N ASP A 217 -2.24 5.70 3.18
CA ASP A 217 -1.97 5.66 1.76
C ASP A 217 -0.52 6.06 1.48
N SER A 218 -0.07 5.82 0.25
CA SER A 218 1.18 6.37 -0.27
C SER A 218 0.86 7.49 -1.24
N ARG A 219 1.43 8.68 -1.05
CA ARG A 219 1.23 9.82 -1.95
C ARG A 219 2.46 10.72 -2.03
N VAL A 220 2.66 11.41 -3.16
CA VAL A 220 3.80 12.34 -3.32
C VAL A 220 3.76 13.38 -2.21
N ASN A 221 2.62 14.06 -2.04
CA ASN A 221 2.38 14.95 -0.92
C ASN A 221 0.87 15.09 -0.68
N ALA A 222 0.44 14.99 0.57
CA ALA A 222 -0.86 15.44 1.02
C ALA A 222 -0.76 15.89 2.48
N GLN A 223 -1.55 16.89 2.88
CA GLN A 223 -1.57 17.34 4.28
C GLN A 223 -0.15 17.62 4.84
N ASN A 224 0.77 18.08 3.98
CA ASN A 224 2.19 18.32 4.26
C ASN A 224 2.98 17.08 4.73
N ARG A 225 2.59 15.88 4.30
CA ARG A 225 3.30 14.62 4.59
C ARG A 225 3.57 13.83 3.30
N LEU A 226 4.78 13.31 3.17
CA LEU A 226 5.29 12.60 2.00
C LEU A 226 5.23 11.08 2.20
N GLY A 227 5.02 10.34 1.10
CA GLY A 227 5.09 8.88 1.09
C GLY A 227 3.93 8.20 1.80
N VAL A 228 4.20 7.02 2.37
CA VAL A 228 3.25 6.26 3.17
C VAL A 228 2.98 6.97 4.48
N GLN A 229 1.72 7.35 4.73
CA GLN A 229 1.34 8.13 5.89
C GLN A 229 -0.05 7.77 6.38
N VAL A 230 -0.27 7.81 7.69
CA VAL A 230 -1.62 7.98 8.24
C VAL A 230 -2.05 9.41 7.99
N ARG A 231 -3.26 9.61 7.45
CA ARG A 231 -3.81 10.92 7.12
C ARG A 231 -5.21 11.07 7.67
N ASN A 232 -5.60 12.32 7.88
CA ASN A 232 -6.98 12.65 8.24
C ASN A 232 -7.87 12.39 7.03
N ARG A 233 -8.92 11.59 7.21
CA ARG A 233 -9.95 11.37 6.23
C ARG A 233 -10.88 12.59 6.21
N GLN A 234 -10.51 13.61 5.45
CA GLN A 234 -11.25 14.87 5.31
C GLN A 234 -11.02 15.48 3.92
N GLY A 235 -11.87 16.45 3.53
CA GLY A 235 -11.81 17.08 2.22
C GLY A 235 -11.85 16.04 1.11
N TRP A 236 -10.90 16.10 0.17
CA TRP A 236 -10.80 15.18 -0.96
C TRP A 236 -10.88 13.68 -0.56
N TYR A 237 -10.28 13.26 0.56
CA TYR A 237 -10.37 11.87 1.02
C TYR A 237 -11.78 11.41 1.42
N ARG A 238 -12.72 12.34 1.66
CA ARG A 238 -14.15 12.05 1.87
C ARG A 238 -14.98 12.32 0.63
N ASP A 239 -14.70 13.43 -0.04
CA ASP A 239 -15.56 13.92 -1.12
C ASP A 239 -15.38 13.09 -2.39
N ALA A 240 -14.16 12.60 -2.64
CA ALA A 240 -13.79 11.91 -3.87
C ALA A 240 -14.07 10.41 -3.90
N VAL A 241 -14.72 9.86 -2.87
CA VAL A 241 -14.98 8.42 -2.75
C VAL A 241 -15.84 7.93 -3.90
N LEU A 242 -15.35 6.94 -4.65
CA LEU A 242 -16.11 6.20 -5.65
C LEU A 242 -16.80 4.96 -5.05
N GLY A 243 -16.20 4.38 -4.02
CA GLY A 243 -16.59 3.11 -3.41
C GLY A 243 -15.35 2.36 -2.95
N GLY A 244 -15.51 1.06 -2.70
CA GLY A 244 -14.40 0.27 -2.18
C GLY A 244 -14.46 -1.21 -2.46
N TRP A 245 -13.43 -1.89 -2.02
CA TRP A 245 -13.33 -3.34 -1.99
C TRP A 245 -12.89 -3.79 -0.60
N ARG A 246 -13.41 -4.92 -0.14
CA ARG A 246 -12.96 -5.65 1.05
C ARG A 246 -12.31 -6.95 0.60
N PRO A 247 -10.97 -6.97 0.43
CA PRO A 247 -10.27 -8.19 0.02
C PRO A 247 -10.23 -9.27 1.11
N ILE A 248 -10.52 -8.92 2.36
CA ILE A 248 -10.60 -9.86 3.48
C ILE A 248 -11.92 -10.64 3.38
N GLY A 249 -11.82 -11.94 3.08
CA GLY A 249 -12.92 -12.91 3.17
C GLY A 249 -13.15 -13.45 4.57
#